data_AF-A0AAZ3SAB0-F1
#
_entry.id   AF-A0AAZ3SAB0-F1
#
_cell.length_a   1.000
_cell.length_b   1.000
_cell.length_c   1.000
_cell.angle_alpha   90.00
_cell.angle_beta   90.00
_cell.angle_gamma   90.00
#
_symmetry.space_group_name_H-M   'P 1'
#
loop_
_entity.id
_entity.type
_entity.pdbx_description
1 polymer ?
#
loop_
_entity_poly.entity_id
_entity_poly.type
_entity_poly.pdbx_seq_one_letter_code
_entity_poly.pdbx_strand_id
1 'polypeptide(L)' 'MRNKILWSDETKIELFGLNAERHIWKKSGTNATVKHGGGSIKLLGCFSVAGTGRRVRIEGKMNGAKYRDP' A
#
# COMPACT_ATOMS: atom_id res chain seq x y z
N MET A 1 11.53 -9.34 28.72
CA MET A 1 10.99 -8.05 28.21
C MET A 1 11.26 -7.86 26.71
N ARG A 2 10.87 -8.80 25.83
CA ARG A 2 11.13 -8.70 24.37
C ARG A 2 9.88 -8.47 23.51
N ASN A 3 8.71 -8.32 24.13
CA ASN A 3 7.41 -8.27 23.42
C ASN A 3 6.76 -6.86 23.41
N LYS A 4 7.56 -5.78 23.54
CA LYS A 4 7.06 -4.40 23.62
C LYS A 4 7.36 -3.56 22.37
N ILE A 5 7.80 -4.18 21.28
CA ILE A 5 8.08 -3.45 20.03
C ILE A 5 6.81 -3.41 19.19
N LEU A 6 6.42 -2.21 18.79
CA LEU A 6 5.40 -1.95 17.78
C LEU A 6 6.11 -1.40 16.54
N TRP A 7 5.99 -2.10 15.42
CA TRP A 7 6.48 -1.64 14.13
C TRP A 7 5.37 -0.90 13.40
N SER A 8 5.72 0.13 12.65
CA SER A 8 4.79 0.87 11.79
C SER A 8 5.47 1.26 10.49
N ASP A 9 4.74 1.19 9.38
CA ASP A 9 5.24 1.61 8.07
C ASP A 9 4.10 2.00 7.12
N GLU A 10 4.45 2.76 6.08
CA GLU A 10 3.56 3.12 4.98
C GLU A 10 3.74 2.17 3.79
N THR A 11 2.65 1.63 3.27
CA THR A 11 2.68 0.79 2.07
C THR A 11 1.71 1.27 0.99
N LYS A 12 2.11 1.08 -0.27
CA LYS A 12 1.28 1.32 -1.46
C LYS A 12 0.89 -0.02 -2.08
N ILE A 13 -0.40 -0.26 -2.21
CA ILE A 13 -0.95 -1.44 -2.88
C ILE A 13 -1.58 -0.98 -4.20
N GLU A 14 -1.03 -1.46 -5.30
CA GLU A 14 -1.51 -1.13 -6.64
C GLU A 14 -2.66 -2.03 -7.05
N LEU A 15 -3.71 -1.45 -7.66
CA LEU A 15 -4.82 -2.26 -8.16
C LEU A 15 -4.31 -3.20 -9.24
N PHE A 16 -3.47 -2.72 -10.15
CA PHE A 16 -2.79 -3.51 -11.17
C PHE A 16 -1.29 -3.46 -10.91
N GLY A 17 -0.79 -4.45 -10.17
CA GLY A 17 0.62 -4.52 -9.83
C GLY A 17 1.50 -4.85 -11.03
N LEU A 18 2.75 -4.38 -10.99
CA LEU A 18 3.77 -4.59 -12.03
C LEU A 18 3.93 -6.05 -12.46
N ASN A 19 3.89 -6.98 -11.50
CA ASN A 19 4.22 -8.39 -11.69
C ASN A 19 3.00 -9.32 -11.60
N ALA A 20 1.78 -8.77 -11.64
CA ALA A 20 0.58 -9.58 -11.66
C ALA A 20 0.16 -9.82 -13.11
N GLU A 21 0.35 -11.03 -13.62
CA GLU A 21 -0.34 -11.43 -14.85
C GLU A 21 -1.85 -11.37 -14.59
N ARG A 22 -2.52 -10.49 -15.33
CA ARG A 22 -3.97 -10.35 -15.29
C ARG A 22 -4.53 -10.43 -16.69
N HIS A 23 -5.74 -10.95 -16.78
CA HIS A 23 -6.51 -10.93 -18.02
C HIS A 23 -6.86 -9.48 -18.36
N ILE A 24 -6.17 -8.95 -19.36
CA ILE A 24 -6.42 -7.63 -19.93
C ILE A 24 -6.75 -7.78 -21.42
N TRP A 25 -7.71 -7.00 -21.89
CA TRP A 25 -7.95 -6.85 -23.32
C TRP A 25 -6.94 -5.84 -23.85
N LYS A 26 -5.91 -6.30 -24.57
CA LYS A 26 -4.90 -5.43 -25.21
C LYS A 26 -4.93 -5.58 -26.72
N LYS A 27 -4.72 -4.47 -27.44
CA LYS A 27 -4.44 -4.51 -28.88
C LYS A 27 -3.01 -5.04 -29.09
N SER A 28 -2.79 -5.78 -30.18
CA SER A 28 -1.47 -6.26 -30.56
C SER A 28 -0.50 -5.08 -30.74
N GLY A 29 0.72 -5.20 -30.20
CA GLY A 29 1.76 -4.15 -30.29
C GLY A 29 1.82 -3.15 -29.12
N THR A 30 1.07 -3.37 -28.04
CA THR A 30 1.17 -2.54 -26.82
C THR A 30 2.35 -2.98 -25.95
N ASN A 31 3.25 -2.04 -25.62
CA ASN A 31 4.46 -2.26 -24.81
C ASN A 31 4.16 -2.50 -23.31
N ALA A 32 5.08 -3.12 -22.60
CA ALA A 32 5.02 -3.28 -21.14
C ALA A 32 5.07 -1.90 -20.43
N THR A 33 4.26 -1.73 -19.37
CA THR A 33 4.24 -0.49 -18.57
C THR A 33 4.70 -0.74 -17.14
N VAL A 34 5.44 0.23 -16.59
CA VAL A 34 5.88 0.21 -15.19
C VAL A 34 4.77 0.64 -14.23
N LYS A 35 3.82 1.46 -14.72
CA LYS A 35 2.66 1.93 -13.94
C LYS A 35 1.41 1.64 -14.73
N HIS A 36 0.64 0.68 -14.25
CA HIS A 36 -0.66 0.36 -14.80
C HIS A 36 -1.70 1.39 -14.32
N GLY A 37 -2.80 1.51 -15.06
CA GLY A 37 -3.96 2.31 -14.65
C GLY A 37 -4.68 1.71 -13.43
N GLY A 38 -5.94 2.09 -13.20
CA GLY A 38 -6.77 1.52 -12.13
C GLY A 38 -6.45 1.98 -10.69
N GLY A 39 -5.35 2.70 -10.51
CA GLY A 39 -5.03 3.39 -9.27
C GLY A 39 -4.38 2.51 -8.19
N SER A 40 -4.29 3.06 -6.99
CA SER A 40 -3.61 2.43 -5.86
C SER A 40 -4.18 2.95 -4.55
N ILE A 41 -4.11 2.14 -3.49
CA ILE A 41 -4.38 2.56 -2.11
C ILE A 41 -3.05 2.69 -1.36
N LYS A 42 -2.96 3.70 -0.48
CA LYS A 42 -1.87 3.83 0.49
C LYS A 42 -2.41 3.59 1.90
N LEU A 43 -1.66 2.85 2.68
CA LEU A 43 -2.02 2.45 4.04
C LEU A 43 -0.87 2.77 4.99
N LEU A 44 -1.19 3.35 6.14
CA LEU A 44 -0.32 3.32 7.32
C LEU A 44 -0.78 2.16 8.18
N GLY A 45 0.11 1.23 8.51
CA GLY A 45 -0.19 0.10 9.36
C GLY A 45 0.79 -0.02 10.51
N CYS A 46 0.38 -0.66 11.59
CA CYS A 46 1.28 -1.11 12.64
C CYS A 46 1.07 -2.59 12.98
N PHE A 47 2.08 -3.24 13.53
CA PHE A 47 2.00 -4.63 13.99
C PHE A 47 3.01 -4.87 15.12
N SER A 48 2.77 -5.93 15.87
CA SER A 48 3.67 -6.44 16.91
C SER A 48 3.80 -7.95 16.79
N VAL A 49 4.58 -8.56 17.68
CA VAL A 49 4.65 -10.04 17.78
C VAL A 49 3.28 -10.66 18.06
N ALA A 50 2.37 -9.93 18.72
CA ALA A 50 1.02 -10.39 18.99
C ALA A 50 0.08 -10.34 17.77
N GLY A 51 0.51 -9.69 16.67
CA GLY A 51 -0.25 -9.61 15.44
C GLY A 51 -0.43 -8.19 14.91
N THR A 52 -1.36 -8.05 13.96
CA THR A 52 -1.65 -6.81 13.25
C THR A 52 -2.38 -5.80 14.14
N GLY A 53 -1.89 -4.57 14.15
CA GLY A 53 -2.53 -3.43 14.81
C GLY A 53 -3.43 -2.63 13.86
N ARG A 54 -3.57 -1.33 14.14
CA ARG A 54 -4.43 -0.42 13.37
C ARG A 54 -3.89 -0.25 11.94
N ARG A 55 -4.82 -0.08 10.99
CA ARG A 55 -4.53 0.28 9.60
C ARG A 55 -5.38 1.49 9.20
N VAL A 56 -4.76 2.50 8.62
CA VAL A 56 -5.41 3.74 8.21
C VAL A 56 -5.20 3.94 6.73
N ARG A 57 -6.29 4.19 6.00
CA ARG A 57 -6.21 4.61 4.59
C ARG A 57 -5.72 6.04 4.53
N ILE A 58 -4.62 6.26 3.82
CA ILE A 58 -4.05 7.59 3.61
C ILE A 58 -4.65 8.17 2.32
N GLU A 59 -5.39 9.26 2.46
CA GLU A 59 -5.87 10.04 1.34
C GLU A 59 -4.87 11.15 0.98
N GLY A 60 -4.40 11.13 -0.27
CA GLY A 60 -3.43 12.08 -0.80
C GLY A 60 -2.01 11.86 -0.26
N LYS A 61 -1.29 12.95 0.00
CA LYS A 61 0.05 12.93 0.61
C LYS A 61 -0.10 12.97 2.14
N MET A 62 0.62 12.10 2.83
CA MET A 62 0.70 12.15 4.29
C MET A 62 1.43 13.44 4.70
N ASN A 63 0.99 14.05 5.79
CA ASN A 63 1.63 15.19 6.41
C ASN A 63 1.73 14.97 7.92
N GLY A 64 2.52 15.79 8.61
CA GLY A 64 2.76 15.61 10.04
C GLY A 64 1.51 15.76 10.92
N ALA A 65 0.44 16.41 10.43
CA ALA A 65 -0.84 16.48 11.15
C ALA A 65 -1.57 15.14 11.04
N LYS A 66 -1.78 14.65 9.82
CA LYS A 66 -2.43 13.36 9.52
C LYS A 66 -1.72 12.16 10.15
N TYR A 67 -0.42 12.25 10.39
CA TYR A 67 0.34 11.20 11.07
C TYR A 67 0.08 11.16 12.59
N ARG A 68 -0.21 12.31 13.18
CA ARG A 68 -0.52 12.44 14.62
C ARG A 68 -2.00 12.26 14.91
N ASP A 69 -2.86 12.36 13.90
CA ASP A 69 -4.29 12.11 14.03
C ASP A 69 -4.52 10.61 14.33
N PRO A 70 -5.17 10.29 15.47
CA PRO A 70 -5.27 8.94 16.01
C PRO A 70 -6.29 8.03 15.34
#